data_AF-A0A0Q5CDN4-F1
#
_entry.id   AF-A0A0Q5CDN4-F1
#
_cell.length_a   1.000
_cell.length_b   1.000
_cell.length_c   1.000
_cell.angle_alpha   90.00
_cell.angle_beta   90.00
_cell.angle_gamma   90.00
#
_symmetry.space_group_name_H-M   'P 1'
#
loop_
_entity.id
_entity.type
_entity.pdbx_description
1 polymer ?
#
loop_
_entity_poly.entity_id
_entity_poly.type
_entity_poly.pdbx_seq_one_letter_code
_entity_poly.pdbx_strand_id
1 'polypeptide(L)'
;MLIDEFRTIADDAVCRHVGHVDVVPTGVSPSAHGPLVTWTGGSPLPRQDDGRFVPPPPAQDVLRVLARVLALRWQTGRAVVPDDWDATLRGRYPTTFEPGGPYSGGGWRWLWEAGASLVSEAGATGFRTEQTKEKFAQARWHYSIEGKTRKATRNEVSTIVDCVEHLSAYVCETCGAPGRIRKGGWAKTCCDLHANGKA
;
A
#
# COMPACT_ATOMS: atom_id res chain seq x y z
N MET A 1 9.27 16.39 -1.74
CA MET A 1 10.33 15.45 -2.21
C MET A 1 10.04 14.06 -1.64
N LEU A 2 10.72 12.99 -2.09
CA LEU A 2 10.46 11.60 -1.66
C LEU A 2 10.38 11.43 -0.14
N ILE A 3 11.34 11.99 0.58
CA ILE A 3 11.40 11.94 2.05
C ILE A 3 10.17 12.59 2.68
N ASP A 4 9.74 13.75 2.16
CA ASP A 4 8.57 14.47 2.69
C ASP A 4 7.29 13.67 2.48
N GLU A 5 7.14 13.00 1.34
CA GLU A 5 5.98 12.13 1.07
C GLU A 5 5.97 10.90 1.96
N PHE A 6 7.12 10.25 2.13
CA PHE A 6 7.26 9.12 3.05
C PHE A 6 6.86 9.55 4.45
N ARG A 7 7.42 10.65 4.95
CA ARG A 7 7.11 11.16 6.28
C ARG A 7 5.63 11.50 6.42
N THR A 8 5.06 12.24 5.47
CA THR A 8 3.64 12.64 5.52
C THR A 8 2.72 11.42 5.62
N ILE A 9 2.92 10.42 4.77
CA ILE A 9 2.07 9.22 4.78
C ILE A 9 2.36 8.36 6.02
N ALA A 10 3.63 8.21 6.41
CA ALA A 10 4.02 7.44 7.58
C ALA A 10 3.41 7.99 8.87
N ASP A 11 3.55 9.30 9.11
CA ASP A 11 3.05 9.97 10.30
C ASP A 11 1.54 9.74 10.43
N ASP A 12 0.76 9.99 9.37
CA ASP A 12 -0.69 9.76 9.40
C ASP A 12 -1.06 8.27 9.55
N ALA A 13 -0.33 7.39 8.87
CA ALA A 13 -0.64 5.96 8.84
C ALA A 13 -0.34 5.23 10.15
N VAL A 14 0.69 5.65 10.90
CA VAL A 14 1.15 4.91 12.10
C VAL A 14 1.16 5.70 13.41
N CYS A 15 0.88 7.01 13.42
CA CYS A 15 0.93 7.83 14.66
C CYS A 15 -0.01 7.34 15.77
N ARG A 16 -1.09 6.64 15.42
CA ARG A 16 -2.08 6.11 16.38
C ARG A 16 -1.78 4.69 16.86
N HIS A 17 -0.68 4.08 16.41
CA HIS A 17 -0.32 2.74 16.82
C HIS A 17 0.14 2.76 18.28
N VAL A 18 -0.24 1.75 19.07
CA VAL A 18 0.23 1.61 20.45
C VAL A 18 1.76 1.50 20.46
N GLY A 19 2.43 2.24 21.34
CA GLY A 19 3.89 2.27 21.40
C GLY A 19 4.55 3.03 20.23
N HIS A 20 3.82 3.94 19.58
CA HIS A 20 4.37 4.77 18.51
C HIS A 20 5.62 5.55 18.98
N VAL A 21 6.60 5.58 18.09
CA VAL A 21 7.80 6.42 18.15
C VAL A 21 7.84 7.17 16.83
N ASP A 22 8.17 8.46 16.87
CA ASP A 22 8.22 9.31 15.68
C ASP A 22 9.05 8.65 14.57
N VAL A 23 8.47 8.60 13.37
CA VAL A 23 9.13 8.03 12.20
C VAL A 23 10.10 9.06 11.64
N VAL A 24 11.39 8.76 11.66
CA VAL A 24 12.45 9.66 11.20
C VAL A 24 13.14 9.05 9.99
N PRO A 25 12.91 9.59 8.77
CA PRO A 25 13.69 9.19 7.60
C PRO A 25 15.17 9.46 7.82
N THR A 26 16.02 8.48 7.56
CA THR A 26 17.48 8.54 7.77
C THR A 26 18.25 8.66 6.46
N GLY A 27 17.62 8.36 5.32
CA GLY A 27 18.27 8.41 4.03
C GLY A 27 17.44 7.82 2.91
N VAL A 28 18.05 7.79 1.72
CA VAL A 28 17.50 7.15 0.52
C VAL A 28 18.60 6.31 -0.11
N SER A 29 18.32 5.04 -0.39
CA SER A 29 19.23 4.13 -1.07
C SER A 29 18.66 3.67 -2.42
N PRO A 30 19.49 3.45 -3.44
CA PRO A 30 19.04 2.83 -4.68
C PRO A 30 18.56 1.38 -4.45
N SER A 31 17.52 0.97 -5.16
CA SER A 31 17.03 -0.42 -5.18
C SER A 31 16.54 -0.82 -6.57
N ALA A 32 16.29 -2.11 -6.80
CA ALA A 32 15.69 -2.60 -8.03
C ALA A 32 14.29 -2.03 -8.31
N HIS A 33 13.63 -1.49 -7.29
CA HIS A 33 12.28 -0.90 -7.40
C HIS A 33 12.31 0.63 -7.47
N GLY A 34 13.47 1.27 -7.44
CA GLY A 34 13.62 2.73 -7.36
C GLY A 34 14.26 3.20 -6.04
N PRO A 35 14.18 4.50 -5.72
CA PRO A 35 14.79 5.05 -4.51
C PRO A 35 14.02 4.60 -3.25
N LEU A 36 14.66 3.81 -2.41
CA LEU A 36 14.07 3.27 -1.18
C LEU A 36 14.43 4.17 0.01
N VAL A 37 13.41 4.59 0.76
CA VAL A 37 13.62 5.37 1.99
C VAL A 37 14.04 4.42 3.12
N THR A 38 15.06 4.82 3.89
CA THR A 38 15.40 4.20 5.18
C THR A 38 14.92 5.09 6.31
N TRP A 39 14.56 4.49 7.45
CA TRP A 39 14.01 5.23 8.59
C TRP A 39 14.38 4.58 9.93
N THR A 40 14.15 5.33 11.01
CA THR A 40 14.03 4.83 12.39
C THR A 40 12.65 5.20 12.94
N GLY A 41 12.28 4.62 14.08
CA GLY A 41 10.98 4.84 14.71
C GLY A 41 9.87 3.94 14.17
N GLY A 42 8.62 4.33 14.40
CA GLY A 42 7.46 3.46 14.29
C GLY A 42 7.35 2.51 15.49
N SER A 43 6.13 2.07 15.81
CA SER A 43 5.93 1.14 16.92
C SER A 43 6.68 -0.19 16.66
N PRO A 44 7.48 -0.69 17.62
CA PRO A 44 8.11 -2.00 17.51
C PRO A 44 7.18 -3.14 17.94
N LEU A 45 5.99 -2.81 18.45
CA LEU A 45 5.07 -3.81 18.99
C LEU A 45 4.45 -4.64 17.86
N PRO A 46 4.21 -5.95 18.09
CA PRO A 46 3.49 -6.78 17.15
C PRO A 46 2.04 -6.32 17.03
N ARG A 47 1.31 -6.86 16.04
CA ARG A 47 -0.14 -6.64 15.89
C ARG A 47 -0.85 -6.93 17.23
N GLN A 48 -1.61 -5.95 17.72
CA GLN A 48 -2.35 -6.02 18.97
C GLN A 48 -3.81 -6.35 18.65
N ASP A 49 -4.26 -7.57 18.94
CA ASP A 49 -5.64 -8.01 18.72
C ASP A 49 -6.37 -8.08 20.07
N ASP A 50 -7.36 -7.22 20.26
CA ASP A 50 -8.21 -7.18 21.45
C ASP A 50 -9.55 -7.94 21.28
N GLY A 51 -9.77 -8.53 20.10
CA GLY A 51 -10.97 -9.28 19.73
C GLY A 51 -12.20 -8.41 19.47
N ARG A 52 -12.12 -7.08 19.52
CA ARG A 52 -13.27 -6.17 19.35
C ARG A 52 -13.34 -5.54 17.96
N PHE A 53 -12.18 -5.21 17.41
CA PHE A 53 -12.04 -4.62 16.08
C PHE A 53 -10.94 -5.32 15.29
N VAL A 54 -11.00 -5.24 13.97
CA VAL A 54 -9.86 -5.66 13.13
C VAL A 54 -8.70 -4.70 13.44
N PRO A 55 -7.59 -5.18 14.04
CA PRO A 55 -6.51 -4.29 14.44
C PRO A 55 -5.72 -3.83 13.22
N PRO A 56 -5.11 -2.63 13.27
CA PRO A 56 -4.23 -2.20 12.19
C PRO A 56 -3.05 -3.17 12.03
N PRO A 57 -2.46 -3.27 10.83
CA PRO A 57 -1.21 -3.99 10.63
C PRO A 57 -0.06 -3.42 11.51
N PRO A 58 0.97 -4.23 11.82
CA PRO A 58 2.13 -3.74 12.57
C PRO A 58 2.77 -2.51 11.90
N ALA A 59 3.23 -1.54 12.70
CA ALA A 59 3.76 -0.28 12.14
C ALA A 59 4.97 -0.52 11.23
N GLN A 60 5.88 -1.42 11.60
CA GLN A 60 7.07 -1.72 10.79
C GLN A 60 6.70 -2.31 9.43
N ASP A 61 5.65 -3.12 9.35
CA ASP A 61 5.16 -3.65 8.07
C ASP A 61 4.50 -2.57 7.21
N VAL A 62 3.72 -1.67 7.83
CA VAL A 62 3.16 -0.50 7.13
C VAL A 62 4.27 0.35 6.51
N LEU A 63 5.32 0.64 7.27
CA LEU A 63 6.45 1.46 6.82
C LEU A 63 7.27 0.75 5.74
N ARG A 64 7.49 -0.57 5.85
CA ARG A 64 8.13 -1.39 4.81
C ARG A 64 7.35 -1.37 3.50
N VAL A 65 6.04 -1.57 3.55
CA VAL A 65 5.19 -1.53 2.36
C VAL A 65 5.17 -0.11 1.78
N LEU A 66 5.05 0.93 2.61
CA LEU A 66 5.10 2.33 2.16
C LEU A 66 6.43 2.66 1.46
N ALA A 67 7.56 2.22 2.00
CA ALA A 67 8.86 2.41 1.36
C ALA A 67 8.91 1.77 -0.04
N ARG A 68 8.37 0.55 -0.19
CA ARG A 68 8.26 -0.12 -1.50
C ARG A 68 7.33 0.64 -2.46
N VAL A 69 6.17 1.09 -1.98
CA VAL A 69 5.22 1.89 -2.76
C VAL A 69 5.89 3.13 -3.31
N LEU A 70 6.58 3.89 -2.45
CA LEU A 70 7.23 5.13 -2.86
C LEU A 70 8.46 4.90 -3.73
N ALA A 71 9.22 3.82 -3.53
CA ALA A 71 10.29 3.44 -4.44
C ALA A 71 9.76 3.26 -5.88
N LEU A 72 8.66 2.51 -6.04
CA LEU A 72 8.01 2.31 -7.33
C LEU A 72 7.41 3.63 -7.89
N ARG A 73 6.83 4.46 -7.02
CA ARG A 73 6.23 5.77 -7.37
C ARG A 73 7.26 6.78 -7.88
N TRP A 74 8.46 6.75 -7.30
CA TRP A 74 9.51 7.72 -7.55
C TRP A 74 10.53 7.26 -8.61
N GLN A 75 10.34 6.11 -9.26
CA GLN A 75 11.19 5.69 -10.39
C GLN A 75 11.30 6.76 -11.47
N THR A 76 10.20 7.49 -11.72
CA THR A 76 10.11 8.56 -12.72
C THR A 76 9.88 9.95 -12.09
N GLY A 77 10.05 10.06 -10.77
CA GLY A 77 9.88 11.30 -10.01
C GLY A 77 8.42 11.72 -9.79
N ARG A 78 7.77 12.27 -10.83
CA ARG A 78 6.41 12.84 -10.70
C ARG A 78 5.35 11.74 -10.61
N ALA A 79 4.38 11.93 -9.72
CA ALA A 79 3.18 11.10 -9.62
C ALA A 79 2.28 11.35 -10.84
N VAL A 80 2.55 10.66 -11.94
CA VAL A 80 1.70 10.60 -13.12
C VAL A 80 1.29 9.15 -13.29
N VAL A 81 -0.01 8.92 -13.38
CA VAL A 81 -0.58 7.60 -13.62
C VAL A 81 -0.74 7.46 -15.13
N PRO A 82 -0.04 6.53 -15.79
CA PRO A 82 -0.24 6.25 -17.21
C PRO A 82 -1.66 5.77 -17.48
N ASP A 83 -2.23 6.07 -18.66
CA ASP A 83 -3.59 5.63 -19.01
C ASP A 83 -3.72 4.09 -19.05
N ASP A 84 -2.64 3.39 -19.40
CA ASP A 84 -2.52 1.94 -19.50
C ASP A 84 -1.97 1.27 -18.23
N TRP A 85 -2.03 1.97 -17.08
CA TRP A 85 -1.43 1.50 -15.84
C TRP A 85 -1.94 0.12 -15.40
N ASP A 86 -3.22 -0.17 -15.65
CA ASP A 86 -3.88 -1.40 -15.23
C ASP A 86 -3.49 -2.59 -16.12
N ALA A 87 -3.46 -2.39 -17.44
CA ALA A 87 -2.95 -3.34 -18.41
C ALA A 87 -1.46 -3.64 -18.17
N THR A 88 -0.65 -2.60 -17.90
CA THR A 88 0.77 -2.75 -17.56
C THR A 88 0.96 -3.58 -16.28
N LEU A 89 0.16 -3.32 -15.24
CA LEU A 89 0.25 -4.03 -13.98
C LEU A 89 -0.18 -5.49 -14.11
N ARG A 90 -1.27 -5.76 -14.84
CA ARG A 90 -1.71 -7.13 -15.16
C ARG A 90 -0.68 -7.88 -15.99
N GLY A 91 -0.09 -7.24 -17.00
CA GLY A 91 0.98 -7.83 -17.80
C GLY A 91 2.24 -8.17 -16.99
N ARG A 92 2.55 -7.39 -15.95
CA ARG A 92 3.70 -7.65 -15.05
C ARG A 92 3.42 -8.75 -14.03
N TYR A 93 2.19 -8.87 -13.54
CA TYR A 93 1.79 -9.88 -12.56
C TYR A 93 0.52 -10.64 -13.01
N PRO A 94 0.58 -11.38 -14.13
CA PRO A 94 -0.61 -11.98 -14.73
C PRO A 94 -1.25 -13.01 -13.81
N THR A 95 -0.44 -13.83 -13.15
CA THR A 95 -0.91 -14.82 -12.16
C THR A 95 -1.56 -14.20 -10.92
N THR A 96 -1.22 -12.95 -10.62
CA THR A 96 -1.71 -12.26 -9.43
C THR A 96 -3.01 -11.53 -9.70
N PHE A 97 -3.15 -10.84 -10.84
CA PHE A 97 -4.25 -9.90 -11.07
C PHE A 97 -5.32 -10.38 -12.06
N GLU A 98 -5.07 -11.42 -12.87
CA GLU A 98 -6.10 -11.96 -13.76
C GLU A 98 -6.90 -13.11 -13.10
N PRO A 99 -8.26 -13.08 -13.12
CA PRO A 99 -9.16 -12.04 -13.67
C PRO A 99 -9.61 -10.96 -12.64
N GLY A 100 -9.12 -11.00 -11.40
CA GLY A 100 -9.71 -10.30 -10.25
C GLY A 100 -9.43 -8.80 -10.07
N GLY A 101 -8.63 -8.14 -10.93
CA GLY A 101 -8.39 -6.70 -10.80
C GLY A 101 -7.06 -6.22 -11.40
N PRO A 102 -6.53 -5.05 -10.99
CA PRO A 102 -7.12 -4.13 -10.02
C PRO A 102 -8.31 -3.34 -10.59
N TYR A 103 -9.37 -3.18 -9.79
CA TYR A 103 -10.55 -2.35 -10.08
C TYR A 103 -10.60 -1.18 -9.09
N SER A 104 -9.75 -0.19 -9.32
CA SER A 104 -9.63 1.02 -8.49
C SER A 104 -9.17 2.22 -9.30
N GLY A 105 -9.15 3.40 -8.69
CA GLY A 105 -8.40 4.55 -9.20
C GLY A 105 -6.90 4.21 -9.38
N GLY A 106 -6.30 4.76 -10.44
CA GLY A 106 -4.94 4.41 -10.84
C GLY A 106 -3.83 4.98 -9.95
N GLY A 107 -4.16 5.92 -9.06
CA GLY A 107 -3.24 6.40 -8.02
C GLY A 107 -2.83 5.30 -7.04
N TRP A 108 -3.63 4.24 -6.91
CA TRP A 108 -3.31 3.08 -6.09
C TRP A 108 -2.51 1.99 -6.81
N ARG A 109 -2.13 2.18 -8.09
CA ARG A 109 -1.35 1.18 -8.84
C ARG A 109 -0.09 0.72 -8.09
N TRP A 110 0.59 1.64 -7.41
CA TRP A 110 1.84 1.37 -6.71
C TRP A 110 1.62 0.61 -5.40
N LEU A 111 0.44 0.73 -4.79
CA LEU A 111 0.03 -0.11 -3.66
C LEU A 111 -0.14 -1.56 -4.12
N TRP A 112 -0.85 -1.75 -5.23
CA TRP A 112 -1.04 -3.08 -5.83
C TRP A 112 0.28 -3.71 -6.24
N GLU A 113 1.13 -2.96 -6.93
CA GLU A 113 2.43 -3.43 -7.37
C GLU A 113 3.38 -3.76 -6.20
N ALA A 114 3.44 -2.87 -5.19
CA ALA A 114 4.22 -3.13 -3.98
C ALA A 114 3.76 -4.41 -3.29
N GLY A 115 2.45 -4.56 -3.07
CA GLY A 115 1.87 -5.76 -2.48
C GLY A 115 2.19 -7.03 -3.27
N ALA A 116 1.97 -7.02 -4.59
CA ALA A 116 2.25 -8.18 -5.45
C ALA A 116 3.74 -8.57 -5.41
N SER A 117 4.64 -7.59 -5.47
CA SER A 117 6.08 -7.85 -5.39
C SER A 117 6.49 -8.44 -4.04
N LEU A 118 5.98 -7.90 -2.92
CA LEU A 118 6.30 -8.38 -1.57
C LEU A 118 5.68 -9.76 -1.29
N VAL A 119 4.47 -10.03 -1.79
CA VAL A 119 3.84 -11.36 -1.72
C VAL A 119 4.66 -12.40 -2.47
N SER A 120 5.18 -12.04 -3.65
CA SER A 120 6.09 -12.90 -4.40
C SER A 120 7.40 -13.15 -3.64
N GLU A 121 7.99 -12.12 -3.04
CA GLU A 121 9.22 -12.21 -2.22
C GLU A 121 9.01 -13.05 -0.95
N ALA A 122 7.80 -13.06 -0.38
CA ALA A 122 7.43 -13.92 0.75
C ALA A 122 7.33 -15.42 0.37
N GLY A 123 7.44 -15.76 -0.92
CA GLY A 123 7.40 -17.13 -1.43
C GLY A 123 5.99 -17.70 -1.55
N ALA A 124 4.96 -16.85 -1.66
CA ALA A 124 3.58 -17.28 -1.80
C ALA A 124 3.27 -17.74 -3.23
N THR A 125 3.61 -18.99 -3.54
CA THR A 125 3.20 -19.63 -4.79
C THR A 125 1.67 -19.80 -4.82
N GLY A 126 1.04 -19.54 -5.96
CA GLY A 126 -0.41 -19.72 -6.12
C GLY A 126 -1.26 -18.59 -5.52
N PHE A 127 -0.67 -17.47 -5.12
CA PHE A 127 -1.44 -16.27 -4.75
C PHE A 127 -2.21 -15.73 -5.95
N ARG A 128 -3.52 -15.58 -5.81
CA ARG A 128 -4.42 -15.05 -6.84
C ARG A 128 -5.36 -14.01 -6.24
N THR A 129 -5.54 -12.91 -6.96
CA THR A 129 -6.58 -11.94 -6.67
C THR A 129 -7.92 -12.49 -7.12
N GLU A 130 -8.87 -12.59 -6.20
CA GLU A 130 -10.26 -12.93 -6.51
C GLU A 130 -11.03 -11.67 -6.89
N GLN A 131 -10.82 -10.60 -6.13
CA GLN A 131 -11.43 -9.31 -6.38
C GLN A 131 -10.63 -8.21 -5.69
N THR A 132 -10.37 -7.13 -6.41
CA THR A 132 -10.08 -5.82 -5.78
C THR A 132 -11.29 -4.90 -5.91
N LYS A 133 -11.50 -4.03 -4.93
CA LYS A 133 -12.55 -3.02 -4.98
C LYS A 133 -12.25 -1.85 -4.06
N GLU A 134 -13.01 -0.79 -4.24
CA GLU A 134 -13.06 0.35 -3.33
C GLU A 134 -14.23 0.18 -2.36
N LYS A 135 -13.97 0.35 -1.05
CA LYS A 135 -15.01 0.32 -0.01
C LYS A 135 -14.66 1.28 1.10
N PHE A 136 -15.53 2.26 1.34
CA PHE A 136 -15.36 3.30 2.38
C PHE A 136 -14.04 4.08 2.23
N ALA A 137 -13.76 4.59 1.01
CA ALA A 137 -12.54 5.32 0.67
C ALA A 137 -11.23 4.52 0.80
N GLN A 138 -11.31 3.19 0.89
CA GLN A 138 -10.16 2.30 1.03
C GLN A 138 -10.20 1.18 -0.01
N ALA A 139 -9.03 0.66 -0.34
CA ALA A 139 -8.86 -0.57 -1.10
C ALA A 139 -9.34 -1.78 -0.28
N ARG A 140 -9.88 -2.77 -0.99
CA ARG A 140 -10.09 -4.14 -0.51
C ARG A 140 -9.47 -5.11 -1.48
N TRP A 141 -8.72 -6.07 -0.97
CA TRP A 141 -8.04 -7.10 -1.74
C TRP A 141 -8.48 -8.49 -1.26
N HIS A 142 -9.46 -9.04 -1.96
CA HIS A 142 -9.85 -10.44 -1.80
C HIS A 142 -8.90 -11.32 -2.61
N TYR A 143 -8.33 -12.32 -1.95
CA TYR A 143 -7.33 -13.20 -2.53
C TYR A 143 -7.47 -14.61 -2.01
N SER A 144 -6.94 -15.55 -2.77
CA SER A 144 -6.68 -16.92 -2.36
C SER A 144 -5.22 -17.28 -2.57
N ILE A 145 -4.78 -18.33 -1.87
CA ILE A 145 -3.46 -18.94 -2.08
C ILE A 145 -3.72 -20.42 -2.36
N GLU A 146 -3.56 -20.81 -3.62
CA GLU A 146 -3.72 -22.21 -4.05
C GLU A 146 -2.54 -23.07 -3.58
N GLY A 147 -2.83 -24.34 -3.27
CA GLY A 147 -1.79 -25.32 -2.91
C GLY A 147 -1.34 -25.28 -1.44
N LYS A 148 -0.26 -26.02 -1.16
CA LYS A 148 0.29 -26.17 0.21
C LYS A 148 1.25 -25.03 0.52
N THR A 149 0.74 -23.99 1.18
CA THR A 149 1.56 -22.85 1.63
C THR A 149 1.81 -22.91 3.14
N ARG A 150 3.05 -22.64 3.56
CA ARG A 150 3.44 -22.61 4.98
C ARG A 150 2.61 -21.57 5.74
N LYS A 151 2.28 -21.85 7.01
CA LYS A 151 1.52 -20.92 7.86
C LYS A 151 2.20 -19.55 7.96
N ALA A 152 3.53 -19.52 8.14
CA ALA A 152 4.30 -18.28 8.19
C ALA A 152 4.13 -17.44 6.91
N THR A 153 4.24 -18.06 5.73
CA THR A 153 4.01 -17.38 4.44
C THR A 153 2.57 -16.86 4.32
N ARG A 154 1.56 -17.62 4.75
CA ARG A 154 0.17 -17.13 4.72
C ARG A 154 -0.04 -15.91 5.64
N ASN A 155 0.57 -15.93 6.82
CA ASN A 155 0.51 -14.80 7.75
C ASN A 155 1.21 -13.57 7.15
N GLU A 156 2.39 -13.74 6.55
CA GLU A 156 3.12 -12.66 5.89
C GLU A 156 2.31 -12.03 4.75
N VAL A 157 1.70 -12.86 3.88
CA VAL A 157 0.81 -12.39 2.83
C VAL A 157 -0.38 -11.60 3.38
N SER A 158 -1.04 -12.13 4.43
CA SER A 158 -2.14 -11.42 5.09
C SER A 158 -1.68 -10.06 5.61
N THR A 159 -0.53 -9.98 6.26
CA THR A 159 0.04 -8.72 6.75
C THR A 159 0.31 -7.74 5.60
N ILE A 160 0.92 -8.20 4.49
CA ILE A 160 1.18 -7.36 3.32
C ILE A 160 -0.11 -6.80 2.73
N VAL A 161 -1.13 -7.65 2.57
CA VAL A 161 -2.44 -7.24 2.07
C VAL A 161 -3.09 -6.22 3.01
N ASP A 162 -3.09 -6.48 4.32
CA ASP A 162 -3.62 -5.56 5.32
C ASP A 162 -2.90 -4.21 5.29
N CYS A 163 -1.58 -4.18 5.08
CA CYS A 163 -0.81 -2.96 4.90
C CYS A 163 -1.21 -2.20 3.63
N VAL A 164 -1.42 -2.88 2.50
CA VAL A 164 -1.89 -2.27 1.25
C VAL A 164 -3.26 -1.62 1.43
N GLU A 165 -4.20 -2.34 2.06
CA GLU A 165 -5.52 -1.79 2.37
C GLU A 165 -5.44 -0.61 3.33
N HIS A 166 -4.63 -0.70 4.39
CA HIS A 166 -4.44 0.37 5.37
C HIS A 166 -3.85 1.63 4.72
N LEU A 167 -2.79 1.49 3.92
CA LEU A 167 -2.12 2.60 3.25
C LEU A 167 -3.00 3.30 2.21
N SER A 168 -3.96 2.60 1.60
CA SER A 168 -4.90 3.20 0.64
C SER A 168 -5.72 4.36 1.23
N ALA A 169 -5.89 4.41 2.55
CA ALA A 169 -6.56 5.51 3.25
C ALA A 169 -5.74 6.82 3.31
N TYR A 170 -4.45 6.74 2.97
CA TYR A 170 -3.47 7.82 3.09
C TYR A 170 -2.79 8.15 1.75
N VAL A 171 -3.20 7.48 0.67
CA VAL A 171 -2.66 7.66 -0.68
C VAL A 171 -3.82 8.05 -1.60
N CYS A 172 -3.66 9.10 -2.38
CA CYS A 172 -4.68 9.56 -3.30
C CYS A 172 -5.00 8.49 -4.35
N GLU A 173 -6.27 8.10 -4.44
CA GLU A 173 -6.79 7.10 -5.40
C GLU A 173 -6.61 7.54 -6.86
N THR A 174 -6.44 8.84 -7.12
CA THR A 174 -6.28 9.39 -8.47
C THR A 174 -4.83 9.47 -8.91
N CYS A 175 -3.92 10.01 -8.09
CA CYS A 175 -2.54 10.29 -8.50
C CYS A 175 -1.44 9.62 -7.68
N GLY A 176 -1.77 8.97 -6.55
CA GLY A 176 -0.78 8.33 -5.69
C GLY A 176 0.03 9.27 -4.79
N ALA A 177 -0.25 10.57 -4.81
CA ALA A 177 0.31 11.53 -3.86
C ALA A 177 -0.28 11.31 -2.44
N PRO A 178 0.33 11.86 -1.37
CA PRO A 178 -0.26 11.84 -0.03
C PRO A 178 -1.71 12.35 -0.06
N GLY A 179 -2.61 11.56 0.51
CA GLY A 179 -4.04 11.81 0.53
C GLY A 179 -4.63 11.55 1.90
N ARG A 180 -5.88 11.93 2.10
CA ARG A 180 -6.62 11.57 3.31
C ARG A 180 -8.10 11.40 2.97
N ILE A 181 -8.81 10.60 3.74
CA ILE A 181 -10.24 10.35 3.52
C ILE A 181 -11.02 11.67 3.50
N ARG A 182 -11.78 11.89 2.42
CA ARG A 182 -12.75 12.97 2.25
C ARG A 182 -14.14 12.42 2.44
N LYS A 183 -14.91 13.11 3.28
CA LYS A 183 -16.35 12.86 3.44
C LYS A 183 -17.11 13.70 2.42
N GLY A 184 -18.19 13.12 1.88
CA GLY A 184 -19.05 13.70 0.87
C GLY A 184 -20.18 12.73 0.54
N GLY A 185 -20.84 12.88 -0.61
CA GLY A 185 -21.86 11.93 -1.06
C GLY A 185 -21.31 10.49 -1.18
N TRP A 186 -20.07 10.36 -1.65
CA TRP A 186 -19.28 9.13 -1.61
C TRP A 186 -17.92 9.43 -0.97
N ALA A 187 -17.50 8.59 -0.01
CA ALA A 187 -16.20 8.73 0.62
C ALA A 187 -15.09 8.31 -0.34
N LYS A 188 -14.04 9.13 -0.43
CA LYS A 188 -12.88 8.93 -1.31
C LYS A 188 -11.58 9.26 -0.59
N THR A 189 -10.46 8.67 -1.00
CA THR A 189 -9.15 9.11 -0.49
C THR A 189 -8.45 9.91 -1.57
N CYS A 190 -8.28 11.21 -1.34
CA CYS A 190 -7.63 12.08 -2.31
C CYS A 190 -6.74 13.14 -1.67
N CYS A 191 -5.79 13.64 -2.47
CA CYS A 191 -4.96 14.78 -2.11
C CYS A 191 -5.79 16.08 -2.19
N ASP A 192 -5.25 17.20 -1.73
CA ASP A 192 -5.95 18.49 -1.76
C ASP A 192 -6.24 19.01 -3.17
N LEU A 193 -5.45 18.61 -4.18
CA LEU A 193 -5.72 18.97 -5.57
C LEU A 193 -6.97 18.27 -6.11
N HIS A 194 -7.01 16.93 -6.01
CA HIS A 194 -8.15 16.13 -6.48
C HIS A 194 -9.41 16.32 -5.61
N ALA A 195 -9.26 16.66 -4.33
CA ALA A 195 -10.40 17.04 -3.48
C ALA A 195 -11.12 18.31 -3.97
N ASN A 196 -10.38 19.21 -4.63
CA ASN A 196 -10.90 20.46 -5.19
C ASN A 196 -11.26 20.35 -6.69
N GLY A 197 -11.37 19.12 -7.23
CA GLY A 197 -11.77 18.88 -8.62
C GLY A 197 -10.71 19.21 -9.67
N LYS A 198 -9.45 19.36 -9.28
CA LYS A 198 -8.34 19.60 -10.22
C LYS A 198 -7.79 18.26 -10.73
N ALA A 199 -7.50 18.19 -12.03
CA ALA A 199 -6.85 17.04 -12.66
C ALA A 199 -5.34 17.03 -12.37
#